data_AF-A0A1I3LXZ9-F1
#
_entry.id   AF-A0A1I3LXZ9-F1
#
_cell.length_a   1.000
_cell.length_b   1.000
_cell.length_c   1.000
_cell.angle_alpha   90.00
_cell.angle_beta   90.00
_cell.angle_gamma   90.00
#
_symmetry.space_group_name_H-M   'P 1'
#
loop_
_entity.id
_entity.type
_entity.pdbx_description
1 polymer ?
#
loop_
_entity_poly.entity_id
_entity_poly.type
_entity_poly.pdbx_seq_one_letter_code
_entity_poly.pdbx_strand_id
1 'polypeptide(L)'
;MAQKDMPQDMQQEMHPQVDEALDPGGLIRESYRIEGITLSEARSIFLDWAIKIDPALAPQIAIRRLLALYAGVAVPGHPMTVVLEEGLGKLSGPAGRRGGSRARRSGLG
;
A
#
# COMPACT_ATOMS: atom_id res chain seq x y z
N MET A 1 17.38 9.04 24.71
CA MET A 1 16.67 9.97 23.80
C MET A 1 15.34 9.36 23.41
N ALA A 2 14.25 10.14 23.39
CA ALA A 2 12.97 9.70 22.84
C ALA A 2 12.99 9.81 21.31
N GLN A 3 12.32 8.90 20.59
CA GLN A 3 12.24 8.93 19.11
C GLN A 3 11.70 10.26 18.55
N LYS A 4 10.95 11.01 19.37
CA LYS A 4 10.39 12.32 19.03
C LYS A 4 11.46 13.42 18.84
N ASP A 5 12.63 13.28 19.45
CA ASP A 5 13.68 14.32 19.45
C ASP A 5 14.77 14.05 18.38
N MET A 6 14.58 13.05 17.51
CA MET A 6 15.55 12.72 16.46
C MET A 6 15.45 13.73 15.31
N PRO A 7 16.56 14.37 14.89
CA PRO A 7 16.57 15.24 13.72
C PRO A 7 16.02 14.53 12.47
N GLN A 8 15.23 15.25 11.69
CA GLN A 8 14.37 14.71 10.61
C GLN A 8 15.18 14.07 9.48
N ASP A 9 16.35 14.62 9.22
CA ASP A 9 17.40 14.12 8.34
C ASP A 9 17.86 12.70 8.72
N MET A 10 17.92 12.37 10.02
CA MET A 10 18.22 11.00 10.47
C MET A 10 17.01 10.06 10.34
N GLN A 11 15.78 10.57 10.40
CA GLN A 11 14.58 9.78 10.11
C GLN A 11 14.52 9.45 8.61
N GLN A 12 15.00 10.37 7.77
CA GLN A 12 15.08 10.23 6.31
C GLN A 12 16.14 9.19 5.87
N GLU A 13 17.25 9.05 6.61
CA GLU A 13 18.28 8.00 6.42
C GLU A 13 17.85 6.60 6.92
N MET A 14 16.83 6.51 7.79
CA MET A 14 16.37 5.25 8.38
C MET A 14 15.28 4.52 7.56
N HIS A 15 14.78 5.10 6.47
CA HIS A 15 13.80 4.43 5.62
C HIS A 15 14.46 3.36 4.74
N PRO A 16 13.85 2.17 4.61
CA PRO A 16 14.42 1.09 3.84
C PRO A 16 14.46 1.46 2.35
N GLN A 17 15.50 0.98 1.67
CA GLN A 17 15.48 0.91 0.22
C GLN A 17 14.45 -0.15 -0.19
N VAL A 18 13.53 0.22 -1.09
CA VAL A 18 12.48 -0.66 -1.59
C VAL A 18 12.78 -0.98 -3.05
N ASP A 19 12.66 -2.25 -3.43
CA ASP A 19 12.83 -2.69 -4.82
C ASP A 19 11.74 -2.09 -5.72
N GLU A 20 12.12 -1.60 -6.90
CA GLU A 20 11.19 -1.02 -7.89
C GLU A 20 10.05 -1.98 -8.26
N ALA A 21 10.31 -3.29 -8.26
CA ALA A 21 9.29 -4.30 -8.53
C ALA A 21 8.21 -4.39 -7.43
N LEU A 22 8.53 -4.00 -6.19
CA LEU A 22 7.60 -4.00 -5.05
C LEU A 22 6.87 -2.67 -4.93
N ASP A 23 7.52 -1.57 -5.29
CA ASP A 23 6.97 -0.21 -5.21
C ASP A 23 7.30 0.61 -6.47
N PRO A 24 6.62 0.34 -7.60
CA PRO A 24 6.88 1.04 -8.85
C PRO A 24 6.66 2.54 -8.73
N GLY A 25 7.70 3.33 -9.00
CA GLY A 25 7.71 4.77 -8.80
C GLY A 25 7.79 5.24 -7.35
N GLY A 26 8.10 4.36 -6.40
CA GLY A 26 8.35 4.70 -5.00
C GLY A 26 7.12 5.24 -4.24
N LEU A 27 5.91 4.93 -4.69
CA LEU A 27 4.66 5.50 -4.15
C LEU A 27 4.45 5.18 -2.67
N ILE A 28 4.63 3.91 -2.30
CA ILE A 28 4.49 3.47 -0.91
C ILE A 28 5.61 4.09 -0.07
N ARG A 29 6.84 4.11 -0.57
CA ARG A 29 7.98 4.70 0.13
C ARG A 29 7.79 6.17 0.41
N GLU A 30 7.38 6.96 -0.59
CA GLU A 30 7.14 8.38 -0.39
C GLU A 30 5.99 8.62 0.58
N SER A 31 4.94 7.78 0.59
CA SER A 31 3.83 7.95 1.52
C SER A 31 4.24 7.88 3.00
N TYR A 32 5.27 7.10 3.34
CA TYR A 32 5.83 7.03 4.69
C TYR A 32 6.61 8.28 5.12
N ARG A 33 6.94 9.16 4.16
CA ARG A 33 7.64 10.42 4.40
C ARG A 33 6.73 11.65 4.38
N ILE A 34 5.46 11.49 4.00
CA ILE A 34 4.50 12.58 3.98
C ILE A 34 4.05 12.82 5.42
N GLU A 35 4.51 13.92 6.01
CA GLU A 35 4.06 14.36 7.33
C GLU A 35 2.55 14.62 7.33
N GLY A 36 1.85 14.09 8.33
CA GLY A 36 0.43 14.35 8.51
C GLY A 36 -0.48 13.73 7.44
N ILE A 37 0.02 12.79 6.63
CA ILE A 37 -0.79 12.08 5.64
C ILE A 37 -2.05 11.50 6.28
N THR A 38 -3.20 11.70 5.66
CA THR A 38 -4.47 11.16 6.15
C THR A 38 -4.69 9.72 5.65
N LEU A 39 -5.56 8.97 6.32
CA LEU A 39 -5.98 7.65 5.84
C LEU A 39 -6.63 7.70 4.45
N SER A 40 -7.28 8.81 4.07
CA SER A 40 -7.88 8.94 2.74
C SER A 40 -6.80 9.08 1.66
N GLU A 41 -5.80 9.91 1.90
CA GLU A 41 -4.67 10.11 0.97
C GLU A 41 -3.83 8.84 0.84
N ALA A 42 -3.55 8.16 1.96
CA ALA A 42 -2.86 6.87 1.94
C ALA A 42 -3.61 5.83 1.09
N ARG A 43 -4.95 5.78 1.15
CA ARG A 43 -5.76 4.88 0.31
C ARG A 43 -5.69 5.25 -1.17
N SER A 44 -5.67 6.53 -1.52
CA SER A 44 -5.50 6.98 -2.90
C SER A 44 -4.14 6.56 -3.46
N ILE A 45 -3.05 6.79 -2.70
CA ILE A 45 -1.70 6.37 -3.09
C ILE A 45 -1.61 4.85 -3.25
N PHE A 46 -2.20 4.10 -2.31
CA PHE A 46 -2.25 2.64 -2.38
C PHE A 46 -2.99 2.15 -3.63
N LEU A 47 -4.07 2.80 -4.05
CA LEU A 47 -4.79 2.44 -5.27
C LEU A 47 -3.92 2.68 -6.52
N ASP A 48 -3.23 3.82 -6.59
CA ASP A 48 -2.32 4.13 -7.69
C ASP A 48 -1.15 3.14 -7.75
N TRP A 49 -0.61 2.74 -6.60
CA TRP A 49 0.38 1.68 -6.49
C TRP A 49 -0.16 0.35 -7.01
N ALA A 50 -1.36 -0.06 -6.59
CA ALA A 50 -1.97 -1.33 -6.99
C ALA A 50 -2.25 -1.41 -8.50
N ILE A 51 -2.42 -0.28 -9.18
CA ILE A 51 -2.58 -0.22 -10.64
C ILE A 51 -1.23 -0.42 -11.36
N LYS A 52 -0.12 -0.05 -10.73
CA LYS A 52 1.23 -0.05 -11.33
C LYS A 52 2.03 -1.31 -11.07
N ILE A 53 1.66 -2.11 -10.07
CA ILE A 53 2.34 -3.39 -9.78
C ILE A 53 2.30 -4.32 -11.00
N ASP A 54 3.39 -5.06 -11.22
CA ASP A 54 3.45 -6.08 -12.26
C ASP A 54 2.28 -7.08 -12.06
N PRO A 55 1.43 -7.30 -13.07
CA PRO A 55 0.32 -8.25 -12.96
C PRO A 55 0.77 -9.70 -12.71
N ALA A 56 2.03 -10.06 -12.98
CA ALA A 56 2.60 -11.36 -12.64
C ALA A 56 2.97 -11.48 -11.14
N LEU A 57 3.12 -10.36 -10.43
CA LEU A 57 3.38 -10.33 -9.00
C LEU A 57 2.07 -10.29 -8.21
N ALA A 58 1.80 -11.31 -7.41
CA ALA A 58 0.62 -11.32 -6.54
C ALA A 58 0.67 -10.13 -5.54
N PRO A 59 -0.32 -9.24 -5.52
CA PRO A 59 -0.30 -8.05 -4.66
C PRO A 59 -0.09 -8.35 -3.17
N GLN A 60 -0.61 -9.48 -2.70
CA GLN A 60 -0.44 -9.93 -1.31
C GLN A 60 1.04 -10.19 -0.96
N ILE A 61 1.84 -10.66 -1.92
CA ILE A 61 3.28 -10.87 -1.72
C ILE A 61 3.96 -9.52 -1.56
N ALA A 62 3.67 -8.56 -2.45
CA ALA A 62 4.25 -7.22 -2.39
C ALA A 62 3.88 -6.51 -1.08
N ILE A 63 2.60 -6.54 -0.69
CA ILE A 63 2.12 -5.96 0.58
C ILE A 63 2.87 -6.55 1.78
N ARG A 64 3.02 -7.88 1.85
CA ARG A 64 3.75 -8.54 2.95
C ARG A 64 5.22 -8.13 3.01
N ARG A 65 5.88 -8.00 1.85
CA ARG A 65 7.27 -7.55 1.77
C ARG A 65 7.40 -6.09 2.22
N LEU A 66 6.51 -5.22 1.76
CA LEU A 66 6.47 -3.81 2.19
C LEU A 66 6.25 -3.71 3.70
N LEU A 67 5.25 -4.40 4.25
CA LEU A 67 5.02 -4.43 5.70
C LEU A 67 6.25 -4.90 6.49
N ALA A 68 6.94 -5.93 6.00
CA ALA A 68 8.17 -6.42 6.63
C ALA A 68 9.33 -5.41 6.56
N LEU A 69 9.48 -4.69 5.44
CA LEU A 69 10.52 -3.66 5.27
C LEU A 69 10.28 -2.47 6.22
N TYR A 70 9.02 -2.08 6.42
CA TYR A 70 8.65 -0.97 7.30
C TYR A 70 8.47 -1.36 8.77
N ALA A 71 8.56 -2.65 9.10
CA ALA A 71 8.47 -3.13 10.47
C ALA A 71 9.64 -2.57 11.30
N GLY A 72 9.32 -1.89 12.40
CA GLY A 72 10.32 -1.34 13.35
C GLY A 72 10.96 -0.01 12.94
N VAL A 73 10.73 0.46 11.70
CA VAL A 73 11.20 1.77 11.22
C VAL A 73 10.05 2.76 11.03
N ALA A 74 8.85 2.28 10.71
CA ALA A 74 7.67 3.14 10.61
C ALA A 74 7.16 3.54 11.99
N VAL A 75 6.61 4.75 12.07
CA VAL A 75 5.86 5.22 13.24
C VAL A 75 4.67 4.28 13.48
N PRO A 76 4.45 3.80 14.73
CA PRO A 76 3.29 2.96 15.04
C PRO A 76 1.98 3.62 14.62
N GLY A 77 1.16 2.88 13.87
CA GLY A 77 -0.13 3.37 13.38
C GLY A 77 -0.03 4.33 12.19
N HIS A 78 1.10 4.38 11.48
CA HIS A 78 1.22 5.16 10.25
C HIS A 78 0.08 4.80 9.26
N PRO A 79 -0.64 5.79 8.67
CA PRO A 79 -1.80 5.52 7.84
C PRO A 79 -1.54 4.57 6.65
N MET A 80 -0.36 4.63 6.03
CA MET A 80 -0.01 3.66 4.98
C MET A 80 0.16 2.23 5.51
N THR A 81 0.69 2.04 6.73
CA THR A 81 0.78 0.71 7.35
C THR A 81 -0.62 0.12 7.55
N VAL A 82 -1.55 0.93 8.08
CA VAL A 82 -2.96 0.53 8.26
C VAL A 82 -3.58 0.13 6.92
N VAL A 83 -3.36 0.90 5.87
CA VAL A 83 -3.90 0.61 4.52
C VAL A 83 -3.32 -0.68 3.93
N LEU A 84 -2.02 -0.93 4.11
CA LEU A 84 -1.38 -2.18 3.67
C LEU A 84 -1.95 -3.39 4.43
N GLU A 85 -2.12 -3.30 5.74
CA GLU A 85 -2.74 -4.35 6.57
C GLU A 85 -4.20 -4.61 6.15
N GLU A 86 -5.01 -3.56 5.96
CA GLU A 86 -6.37 -3.67 5.42
C GLU A 86 -6.39 -4.34 4.03
N GLY A 87 -5.44 -3.97 3.16
CA GLY A 87 -5.29 -4.52 1.82
C GLY A 87 -5.04 -6.02 1.88
N LEU A 88 -4.20 -6.48 2.80
CA LEU A 88 -3.94 -7.91 3.01
C LEU A 88 -5.18 -8.66 3.50
N GLY A 89 -5.95 -8.05 4.41
CA GLY A 89 -7.21 -8.61 4.92
C GLY A 89 -8.30 -8.70 3.84
N LYS A 90 -8.49 -7.64 3.05
CA LYS A 90 -9.47 -7.60 1.94
C LYS A 90 -9.13 -8.57 0.80
N LEU A 91 -7.84 -8.71 0.50
CA LEU A 91 -7.34 -9.66 -0.50
C LEU A 91 -7.39 -11.12 -0.06
N SER A 92 -7.60 -11.38 1.24
CA SER A 92 -7.78 -12.74 1.80
C SER A 92 -9.27 -13.16 1.88
N GLY A 93 -10.21 -12.25 1.59
CA GLY A 93 -11.63 -12.56 1.45
C GLY A 93 -11.96 -13.27 0.12
N PRO A 94 -13.20 -13.77 -0.07
CA PRO A 94 -13.58 -14.40 -1.34
C PRO A 94 -13.32 -13.44 -2.50
N ALA A 95 -12.55 -13.89 -3.50
CA ALA A 95 -12.23 -13.14 -4.72
C ALA A 95 -13.46 -12.99 -5.63
N GLY A 96 -14.53 -12.39 -5.12
CA GLY A 96 -15.78 -12.16 -5.82
C GLY A 96 -15.73 -10.84 -6.58
N ARG A 97 -15.17 -10.85 -7.80
CA ARG A 97 -15.49 -9.83 -8.81
C ARG A 97 -15.85 -10.50 -10.13
N ARG A 98 -17.15 -10.56 -10.43
CA ARG A 98 -17.70 -10.60 -11.81
C ARG A 98 -19.21 -10.31 -11.84
N GLY A 99 -19.63 -9.19 -11.26
CA GLY A 99 -20.98 -8.63 -11.48
C GLY A 99 -20.95 -7.52 -12.55
N GLY A 100 -20.67 -7.88 -13.81
CA GLY A 100 -20.62 -6.90 -14.90
C GLY A 100 -20.86 -7.43 -16.32
N SER A 101 -20.97 -8.75 -16.53
CA SER A 101 -21.17 -9.35 -17.87
C SER A 101 -22.51 -10.07 -18.03
N ARG A 102 -23.57 -9.60 -17.35
CA ARG A 102 -24.91 -10.21 -17.49
C ARG A 102 -26.03 -9.23 -17.85
N ALA A 103 -25.71 -7.99 -18.21
CA ALA A 103 -26.69 -7.02 -18.71
C ALA A 103 -26.90 -7.06 -20.24
N ARG A 104 -26.21 -7.96 -20.97
CA ARG A 104 -26.44 -8.16 -22.41
C ARG A 104 -26.83 -9.61 -22.66
N ARG A 105 -28.13 -9.85 -22.82
CA ARG A 105 -28.86 -11.04 -23.30
C ARG A 105 -30.02 -11.37 -22.38
N SER A 106 -31.03 -10.50 -22.37
CA SER A 106 -32.44 -10.85 -22.20
C SER A 106 -33.26 -9.62 -22.60
N GLY A 107 -33.70 -9.62 -23.84
CA GLY A 107 -34.49 -8.57 -24.47
C GLY A 107 -34.72 -8.89 -25.94
N LEU A 108 -35.12 -10.14 -26.22
CA LEU A 108 -35.93 -10.43 -27.40
C LEU A 108 -37.33 -9.93 -27.07
N GLY A 109 -37.77 -8.94 -27.83
CA GLY A 109 -39.12 -8.40 -27.91
C GLY A 109 -39.20 -7.66 -29.23
#